data_AF-A0A8I2B620-F1
#
_entry.id   AF-A0A8I2B620-F1
#
_cell.length_a   1.000
_cell.length_b   1.000
_cell.length_c   1.000
_cell.angle_alpha   90.00
_cell.angle_beta   90.00
_cell.angle_gamma   90.00
#
_symmetry.space_group_name_H-M   'P 1'
#
loop_
_entity.id
_entity.type
_entity.pdbx_description
1 polymer ?
#
loop_
_entity_poly.entity_id
_entity_poly.type
_entity_poly.pdbx_seq_one_letter_code
_entity_poly.pdbx_strand_id
1 'polypeptide(L)'
;MNWPTVVLLTASIFFISSASAIENVEQAIAQHQDAIAKHEEVIKRHRMAISAHKAGKHAEATKHAKSADQASKAANESTDAAYQQSRSLDSSKSRN
;
A
#
# COMPACT_ATOMS: atom_id res chain seq x y z
N MET A 1 0.30 43.99 17.95
CA MET A 1 0.30 42.50 17.99
C MET A 1 1.51 42.06 18.82
N ASN A 2 1.32 41.23 19.83
CA ASN A 2 2.41 40.76 20.71
C ASN A 2 3.31 39.80 19.90
N TRP A 3 4.60 40.13 19.78
CA TRP A 3 5.59 39.32 19.05
C TRP A 3 5.69 37.87 19.57
N PRO A 4 5.81 37.62 20.89
CA PRO A 4 5.65 36.29 21.47
C PRO A 4 4.39 35.52 21.00
N THR A 5 3.23 36.19 20.89
CA THR A 5 2.00 35.55 20.41
C THR A 5 2.09 35.15 18.94
N VAL A 6 2.71 35.98 18.10
CA VAL A 6 2.94 35.66 16.68
C VAL A 6 3.88 34.47 16.54
N VAL A 7 4.97 34.43 17.30
CA VAL A 7 5.92 33.31 17.30
C VAL A 7 5.23 32.00 17.71
N LEU A 8 4.45 32.01 18.79
CA LEU A 8 3.70 30.84 19.25
C LEU A 8 2.73 30.33 18.18
N LEU A 9 1.96 31.22 17.55
CA LEU A 9 1.04 30.86 16.48
C LEU A 9 1.76 30.22 15.29
N THR A 10 2.87 30.82 14.83
CA THR A 10 3.64 30.27 13.71
C THR A 10 4.25 28.91 14.02
N ALA A 11 4.77 28.72 15.24
CA ALA A 11 5.31 27.44 15.69
C ALA A 11 4.23 26.35 15.77
N SER A 12 3.04 26.69 16.30
CA SER A 12 1.91 25.76 16.35
C SER A 12 1.43 25.34 14.96
N ILE A 13 1.28 26.29 14.03
CA ILE A 13 0.87 25.98 12.65
C ILE A 13 1.89 25.08 11.95
N PHE A 14 3.18 25.36 12.13
CA PHE A 14 4.25 24.54 11.58
C PHE A 14 4.24 23.10 12.13
N PHE A 15 4.05 22.96 13.45
CA PHE A 15 3.99 21.66 14.10
C PHE A 15 2.79 20.83 13.63
N ILE A 16 1.60 21.44 13.55
CA ILE A 16 0.38 20.79 13.04
C ILE A 16 0.58 20.32 11.60
N SER A 17 1.12 21.19 10.75
CA SER A 17 1.37 20.86 9.33
C SER A 17 2.34 19.68 9.17
N SER A 18 3.37 19.63 10.03
CA SER A 18 4.35 18.53 10.03
C SER A 18 3.73 17.22 10.48
N ALA A 19 2.91 17.24 11.53
CA ALA A 19 2.23 16.05 12.05
C ALA A 19 1.29 15.43 11.00
N SER A 20 0.48 16.25 10.33
CA SER A 20 -0.41 15.76 9.26
C SER A 20 0.35 15.19 8.06
N ALA A 21 1.52 15.75 7.71
CA ALA A 21 2.35 15.19 6.65
C ALA A 21 2.91 13.81 7.01
N ILE A 22 3.28 13.59 8.27
CA ILE A 22 3.79 12.30 8.76
C ILE A 22 2.68 11.24 8.73
N GLU A 23 1.51 11.54 9.29
CA GLU A 23 0.36 10.62 9.32
C GLU A 23 -0.02 10.13 7.91
N ASN A 24 -0.04 11.04 6.95
CA ASN A 24 -0.28 10.75 5.55
C ASN A 24 0.74 9.76 4.94
N VAL A 25 2.03 9.92 5.27
CA VAL A 25 3.10 9.02 4.83
C VAL A 25 2.98 7.65 5.50
N GLU A 26 2.69 7.60 6.80
CA GLU A 26 2.46 6.35 7.53
C GLU A 26 1.30 5.55 6.92
N GLN A 27 0.20 6.23 6.58
CA GLN A 27 -0.93 5.61 5.90
C GLN A 27 -0.53 5.04 4.52
N ALA A 28 0.29 5.77 3.75
CA ALA A 28 0.76 5.29 2.45
C ALA A 28 1.66 4.05 2.61
N ILE A 29 2.54 4.04 3.61
CA ILE A 29 3.37 2.88 3.94
C ILE A 29 2.50 1.68 4.29
N ALA A 30 1.47 1.87 5.12
CA ALA A 30 0.55 0.80 5.51
C ALA A 30 -0.16 0.17 4.30
N GLN A 31 -0.56 0.98 3.30
CA GLN A 31 -1.15 0.47 2.07
C GLN A 31 -0.16 -0.33 1.21
N HIS A 32 1.10 0.11 1.11
CA HIS A 32 2.12 -0.66 0.42
C HIS A 32 2.40 -1.98 1.12
N GLN A 33 2.43 -2.01 2.45
CA GLN A 33 2.59 -3.23 3.24
C GLN A 33 1.43 -4.21 3.00
N ASP A 34 0.19 -3.71 2.96
CA ASP A 34 -0.97 -4.53 2.63
C ASP A 34 -0.92 -5.08 1.19
N ALA A 35 -0.48 -4.26 0.21
CA ALA A 35 -0.28 -4.74 -1.15
C ALA A 35 0.81 -5.83 -1.23
N ILE A 36 1.91 -5.69 -0.48
CA ILE A 36 2.95 -6.71 -0.37
C ILE A 36 2.39 -8.01 0.22
N ALA A 37 1.62 -7.93 1.31
CA ALA A 37 1.02 -9.10 1.94
C ALA A 37 0.09 -9.87 0.97
N LYS A 38 -0.65 -9.14 0.11
CA LYS A 38 -1.47 -9.77 -0.94
C LYS A 38 -0.61 -10.49 -1.99
N HIS A 39 0.51 -9.90 -2.41
CA HIS A 39 1.45 -10.55 -3.33
C HIS A 39 2.13 -11.78 -2.73
N GLU A 40 2.42 -11.79 -1.42
CA GLU A 40 2.93 -12.98 -0.74
C GLU A 40 1.95 -14.16 -0.81
N GLU A 41 0.66 -13.89 -0.64
CA GLU A 41 -0.40 -14.90 -0.75
C GLU A 41 -0.58 -15.37 -2.21
N VAL A 42 -0.40 -14.50 -3.21
CA VAL A 42 -0.33 -14.90 -4.63
C VAL A 42 0.79 -15.90 -4.85
N ILE A 43 2.00 -15.61 -4.36
CA ILE A 43 3.16 -16.49 -4.48
C ILE A 43 2.88 -17.85 -3.83
N LYS A 44 2.27 -17.85 -2.64
CA LYS A 44 1.87 -19.10 -1.96
C LYS A 44 0.93 -19.94 -2.82
N ARG A 45 -0.08 -19.34 -3.46
CA ARG A 45 -1.01 -20.03 -4.36
C ARG A 45 -0.31 -20.59 -5.60
N HIS A 46 0.60 -19.84 -6.22
CA HIS A 46 1.42 -20.38 -7.31
C HIS A 46 2.30 -21.55 -6.85
N ARG A 47 2.90 -21.49 -5.66
CA ARG A 47 3.67 -22.62 -5.10
C ARG A 47 2.79 -23.87 -4.92
N MET A 48 1.55 -23.71 -4.46
CA MET A 48 0.61 -24.83 -4.37
C MET A 48 0.27 -25.41 -5.74
N ALA A 49 0.05 -24.56 -6.76
CA ALA A 49 -0.20 -25.01 -8.13
C ALA A 49 0.98 -25.82 -8.69
N ILE A 50 2.20 -25.33 -8.51
CA ILE A 50 3.43 -26.02 -8.92
C ILE A 50 3.59 -27.36 -8.18
N SER A 51 3.32 -27.38 -6.87
CA SER A 51 3.40 -28.61 -6.07
C SER A 51 2.40 -29.66 -6.55
N ALA A 52 1.13 -29.27 -6.76
CA ALA A 52 0.11 -30.16 -7.29
C ALA A 52 0.45 -30.68 -8.70
N HIS A 53 0.97 -29.81 -9.57
CA HIS A 53 1.42 -30.20 -10.91
C HIS A 53 2.53 -31.24 -10.85
N LYS A 54 3.56 -31.03 -10.01
CA LYS A 54 4.65 -31.98 -9.81
C LYS A 54 4.17 -33.34 -9.27
N ALA A 55 3.08 -33.35 -8.52
CA ALA A 55 2.46 -34.56 -7.99
C ALA A 55 1.49 -35.25 -8.98
N GLY A 56 1.37 -34.77 -10.22
CA GLY A 56 0.43 -35.30 -11.23
C GLY A 56 -1.04 -34.92 -11.00
N LYS A 57 -1.32 -34.06 -10.01
CA LYS A 57 -2.67 -33.60 -9.64
C LYS A 57 -3.08 -32.39 -10.47
N HIS A 58 -3.25 -32.60 -11.77
CA HIS A 58 -3.42 -31.50 -12.74
C HIS A 58 -4.72 -30.70 -12.55
N ALA A 59 -5.80 -31.34 -12.09
CA ALA A 59 -7.06 -30.65 -11.79
C ALA A 59 -6.88 -29.66 -10.63
N GLU A 60 -6.24 -30.10 -9.55
CA GLU A 60 -5.91 -29.28 -8.38
C GLU A 60 -4.89 -28.19 -8.72
N ALA A 61 -3.88 -28.51 -9.54
CA ALA A 61 -2.92 -27.53 -10.04
C ALA A 61 -3.62 -26.39 -10.78
N THR A 62 -4.57 -26.74 -11.67
CA THR A 62 -5.39 -25.76 -12.40
C THR A 62 -6.24 -24.92 -11.46
N LYS A 63 -6.82 -25.52 -10.42
CA LYS A 63 -7.60 -24.79 -9.40
C LYS A 63 -6.73 -23.78 -8.65
N HIS A 64 -5.54 -24.18 -8.21
CA HIS A 64 -4.60 -23.28 -7.52
C HIS A 64 -4.07 -22.18 -8.44
N ALA A 65 -3.80 -22.48 -9.71
CA ALA A 65 -3.38 -21.48 -10.69
C ALA A 65 -4.46 -20.41 -10.93
N LYS A 66 -5.71 -20.81 -11.17
CA LYS A 66 -6.83 -19.86 -11.31
C LYS A 66 -7.02 -19.01 -10.05
N SER A 67 -6.88 -19.62 -8.88
CA SER A 67 -6.93 -18.90 -7.61
C SER A 67 -5.77 -17.90 -7.46
N ALA A 68 -4.58 -18.25 -7.94
CA ALA A 68 -3.43 -17.34 -7.97
C ALA A 68 -3.66 -16.17 -8.94
N ASP A 69 -4.25 -16.41 -10.11
CA ASP A 69 -4.58 -15.35 -11.08
C ASP A 69 -5.62 -14.37 -10.50
N GLN A 70 -6.66 -14.88 -9.84
CA GLN A 70 -7.64 -14.05 -9.15
C GLN A 70 -7.02 -13.23 -8.03
N ALA A 71 -6.15 -13.86 -7.23
CA ALA A 71 -5.42 -13.17 -6.18
C ALA A 71 -4.46 -12.10 -6.74
N SER A 72 -3.87 -12.36 -7.91
CA SER A 72 -2.96 -11.42 -8.58
C SER A 72 -3.69 -10.16 -9.01
N LYS A 73 -4.92 -10.29 -9.51
CA LYS A 73 -5.78 -9.14 -9.83
C LYS A 73 -6.05 -8.29 -8.59
N ALA A 74 -6.44 -8.92 -7.48
CA ALA A 74 -6.66 -8.21 -6.21
C ALA A 74 -5.38 -7.57 -5.65
N ALA A 75 -4.23 -8.22 -5.80
CA ALA A 75 -2.94 -7.66 -5.38
C ALA A 75 -2.55 -6.44 -6.24
N ASN A 76 -2.79 -6.50 -7.55
CA ASN A 76 -2.57 -5.37 -8.46
C ASN A 76 -3.49 -4.19 -8.14
N GLU A 77 -4.77 -4.43 -7.87
CA GLU A 77 -5.70 -3.38 -7.42
C GLU A 77 -5.20 -2.68 -6.14
N SER A 78 -4.62 -3.46 -5.22
CA SER A 78 -4.00 -2.92 -4.00
C SER A 78 -2.74 -2.10 -4.28
N THR A 79 -1.92 -2.54 -5.24
CA THR A 79 -0.75 -1.78 -5.71
C THR A 79 -1.19 -0.46 -6.36
N ASP A 80 -2.23 -0.48 -7.18
CA ASP A 80 -2.78 0.72 -7.80
C ASP A 80 -3.32 1.69 -6.74
N ALA A 81 -4.06 1.20 -5.75
CA ALA A 81 -4.54 2.02 -4.64
C ALA A 81 -3.39 2.68 -3.87
N ALA A 82 -2.36 1.92 -3.51
CA ALA A 82 -1.17 2.43 -2.82
C ALA A 82 -0.39 3.46 -3.67
N TYR A 83 -0.32 3.24 -4.99
CA TYR A 83 0.28 4.19 -5.93
C TYR A 83 -0.54 5.49 -6.00
N GLN A 84 -1.87 5.41 -6.12
CA GLN A 84 -2.72 6.60 -6.18
C GLN A 84 -2.63 7.42 -4.89
N GLN A 85 -2.58 6.76 -3.72
CA GLN A 85 -2.34 7.47 -2.47
C GLN A 85 -0.97 8.18 -2.49
N SER A 86 0.10 7.49 -2.87
CA SER A 86 1.45 8.09 -2.96
C SER A 86 1.49 9.30 -3.91
N ARG A 87 0.80 9.21 -5.05
CA ARG A 87 0.68 10.29 -6.03
C ARG A 87 -0.08 11.49 -5.47
N SER A 88 -1.15 11.24 -4.70
CA SER A 88 -1.91 12.31 -4.06
C SER A 88 -1.05 13.10 -3.05
N LEU A 89 -0.16 12.40 -2.32
CA LEU A 89 0.80 13.03 -1.39
C LEU A 89 1.82 13.89 -2.13
N ASP A 90 2.41 13.40 -3.21
CA ASP A 90 3.36 14.18 -4.02
C ASP A 90 2.68 15.43 -4.63
N SER A 91 1.44 15.29 -5.11
CA SER A 91 0.67 16.45 -5.58
C SER A 91 0.29 17.42 -4.46
N SER A 92 0.12 16.97 -3.23
CA SER A 92 -0.13 17.88 -2.09
C SER A 92 1.14 18.66 -1.71
N LYS A 93 2.31 18.00 -1.81
CA LYS A 93 3.61 18.60 -1.56
C LYS A 93 3.96 19.71 -2.56
N SER A 94 3.52 19.60 -3.82
CA SER A 94 3.81 20.62 -4.85
C SER A 94 2.93 21.87 -4.77
N ARG A 95 1.84 21.85 -3.98
CA ARG A 95 0.92 22.99 -3.82
C ARG A 95 1.16 23.80 -2.54
N ASN A 96 1.92 23.28 -1.58
CA ASN A 96 2.31 23.94 -0.34
C ASN A 96 3.70 24.53 -0.46
#